data_AF-A0A4S1X921-F1
#
_entry.id   AF-A0A4S1X921-F1
#
_cell.length_a   1.000
_cell.length_b   1.000
_cell.length_c   1.000
_cell.angle_alpha   90.00
_cell.angle_beta   90.00
_cell.angle_gamma   90.00
#
_symmetry.space_group_name_H-M   'P 1'
#
loop_
_entity.id
_entity.type
_entity.pdbx_description
1 polymer ?
#
loop_
_entity_poly.entity_id
_entity_poly.type
_entity_poly.pdbx_seq_one_letter_code
_entity_poly.pdbx_strand_id
1 'polypeptide(L)'
;MASRMKPAEGAMTLAEMKEFAGFSASTQRYVRRALDIGLEREDAMERWSRDVVEAASIRAQARMYERIPELRALMPDDNDLGAMEPFLAPLVTVSAFDLGQGRLTSFSAYRFLYERLIGAEVRPWLPSAFCSAAALPHLHPDLRRKLLQSISEAAATASGWSNRQPAFFPQWVEKVDTAALN
;
A
#
# COMPACT_ATOMS: atom_id res chain seq x y z
N MET A 1 8.99 21.14 34.73
CA MET A 1 9.39 20.21 33.66
C MET A 1 8.57 20.54 32.43
N ALA A 2 9.23 20.84 31.31
CA ALA A 2 8.57 21.25 30.07
C ALA A 2 7.72 20.10 29.52
N SER A 3 6.45 20.38 29.27
CA SER A 3 5.61 19.57 28.40
C SER A 3 6.25 19.54 27.01
N ARG A 4 6.89 18.42 26.65
CA ARG A 4 7.27 18.17 25.26
C ARG A 4 5.98 17.95 24.48
N MET A 5 5.42 19.04 23.94
CA MET A 5 4.49 19.00 22.83
C MET A 5 4.99 17.95 21.80
N LYS A 6 4.07 17.17 21.23
CA LYS A 6 4.30 16.35 20.02
C LYS A 6 3.87 17.14 18.77
N PRO A 7 4.60 18.17 18.31
CA PRO A 7 4.18 18.98 17.16
C PRO A 7 4.34 18.25 15.81
N ALA A 8 5.12 17.17 15.75
CA ALA A 8 5.47 16.51 14.47
C ALA A 8 4.46 15.46 13.99
N GLU A 9 3.59 14.95 14.86
CA GLU A 9 2.62 13.90 14.51
C GLU A 9 1.51 14.48 13.61
N GLY A 10 0.93 15.62 14.01
CA GLY A 10 -0.12 16.28 13.22
C GLY A 10 0.33 16.78 11.83
N ALA A 11 1.56 17.29 11.72
CA ALA A 11 2.11 17.73 10.43
C ALA A 11 2.33 16.55 9.47
N MET A 12 2.75 15.40 10.00
CA MET A 12 2.94 14.17 9.22
C MET A 12 1.61 13.58 8.76
N THR A 13 0.64 13.43 9.69
CA THR A 13 -0.70 12.97 9.35
C THR A 13 -1.31 13.83 8.24
N LEU A 14 -1.16 15.16 8.33
CA LEU A 14 -1.64 16.07 7.29
C LEU A 14 -0.94 15.86 5.94
N ALA A 15 0.37 15.59 5.93
CA ALA A 15 1.11 15.30 4.70
C ALA A 15 0.62 13.99 4.05
N GLU A 16 0.42 12.95 4.84
CA GLU A 16 -0.10 11.67 4.36
C GLU A 16 -1.55 11.77 3.86
N MET A 17 -2.39 12.58 4.54
CA MET A 17 -3.75 12.88 4.07
C MET A 17 -3.73 13.60 2.71
N LYS A 18 -2.83 14.57 2.53
CA LYS A 18 -2.66 15.29 1.26
C LYS A 18 -2.17 14.38 0.14
N GLU A 19 -1.20 13.51 0.44
CA GLU A 19 -0.73 12.50 -0.51
C GLU A 19 -1.88 11.60 -0.96
N PHE A 20 -2.64 11.05 0.00
CA PHE A 20 -3.77 10.18 -0.28
C PHE A 20 -4.86 10.87 -1.10
N ALA A 21 -5.19 12.12 -0.77
CA ALA A 21 -6.16 12.92 -1.49
C ALA A 21 -5.74 13.20 -2.94
N GLY A 22 -4.43 13.21 -3.24
CA GLY A 22 -3.89 13.35 -4.58
C GLY A 22 -4.06 12.11 -5.47
N PHE A 23 -4.39 10.94 -4.90
CA PHE A 23 -4.63 9.73 -5.68
C PHE A 23 -6.00 9.75 -6.37
N SER A 24 -6.12 9.03 -7.49
CA SER A 24 -7.41 8.87 -8.17
C SER A 24 -8.46 8.25 -7.24
N ALA A 25 -9.74 8.56 -7.46
CA ALA A 25 -10.84 7.96 -6.67
C ALA A 25 -10.79 6.42 -6.65
N SER A 26 -10.41 5.80 -7.78
CA SER A 26 -10.27 4.34 -7.88
C SER A 26 -9.11 3.79 -7.05
N THR A 27 -7.99 4.51 -6.99
CA THR A 27 -6.83 4.18 -6.16
C THR A 27 -7.16 4.35 -4.68
N GLN A 28 -7.79 5.47 -4.30
CA GLN A 28 -8.20 5.71 -2.92
C GLN A 28 -9.17 4.63 -2.42
N ARG A 29 -10.14 4.23 -3.26
CA ARG A 29 -11.08 3.14 -2.96
C ARG A 29 -10.34 1.81 -2.78
N TYR A 30 -9.39 1.51 -3.65
CA TYR A 30 -8.59 0.29 -3.56
C TYR A 30 -7.76 0.24 -2.28
N VAL A 31 -7.07 1.33 -1.94
CA VAL A 31 -6.23 1.43 -0.74
C VAL A 31 -7.07 1.23 0.53
N ARG A 32 -8.21 1.91 0.67
CA ARG A 32 -9.10 1.71 1.83
C ARG A 32 -9.52 0.24 1.98
N ARG A 33 -10.03 -0.36 0.89
CA ARG A 33 -10.41 -1.79 0.86
C ARG A 33 -9.24 -2.70 1.22
N ALA A 34 -8.07 -2.47 0.64
CA ALA A 34 -6.87 -3.24 0.90
C ALA A 34 -6.46 -3.16 2.38
N LEU A 35 -6.56 -1.97 2.99
CA LEU A 35 -6.29 -1.81 4.41
C LEU A 35 -7.34 -2.51 5.28
N ASP A 36 -8.62 -2.48 4.92
CA ASP A 36 -9.65 -3.18 5.69
C ASP A 36 -9.45 -4.70 5.66
N ILE A 37 -9.04 -5.25 4.51
CA ILE A 37 -8.70 -6.67 4.35
C ILE A 37 -7.41 -6.99 5.12
N GLY A 38 -6.31 -6.30 4.83
CA GLY A 38 -4.98 -6.67 5.33
C GLY A 38 -4.71 -6.32 6.78
N LEU A 39 -5.56 -5.49 7.38
CA LEU A 39 -5.52 -5.14 8.81
C LEU A 39 -6.76 -5.65 9.56
N GLU A 40 -7.60 -6.47 8.91
CA GLU A 40 -8.78 -7.12 9.50
C GLU A 40 -9.70 -6.15 10.27
N ARG A 41 -10.00 -4.99 9.66
CA ARG A 41 -10.72 -3.90 10.34
C ARG A 41 -12.23 -4.06 10.35
N GLU A 42 -12.78 -4.48 9.21
CA GLU A 42 -14.22 -4.61 8.95
C GLU A 42 -14.47 -5.78 8.00
N ASP A 43 -15.73 -6.22 7.87
CA ASP A 43 -16.11 -7.17 6.83
C ASP A 43 -16.01 -6.51 5.46
N ALA A 44 -14.90 -6.79 4.76
CA ALA A 44 -14.63 -6.19 3.47
C ALA A 44 -15.61 -6.68 2.37
N MET A 45 -16.17 -7.88 2.52
CA MET A 45 -17.16 -8.40 1.56
C MET A 45 -18.46 -7.62 1.67
N GLU A 46 -18.96 -7.41 2.89
CA GLU A 46 -20.17 -6.62 3.13
C GLU A 46 -19.97 -5.15 2.73
N ARG A 47 -18.83 -4.55 3.11
CA ARG A 47 -18.57 -3.13 2.90
C ARG A 47 -18.29 -2.76 1.45
N TRP A 48 -17.48 -3.56 0.74
CA TRP A 48 -16.89 -3.15 -0.54
C TRP A 48 -17.46 -3.88 -1.75
N SER A 49 -18.11 -5.03 -1.57
CA SER A 49 -18.65 -5.77 -2.72
C SER A 49 -19.86 -5.07 -3.30
N ARG A 50 -19.83 -4.78 -4.62
CA ARG A 50 -20.99 -4.25 -5.36
C ARG A 50 -21.61 -5.27 -6.31
N ASP A 51 -20.82 -6.25 -6.72
CA ASP A 51 -21.21 -7.29 -7.67
C ASP A 51 -20.37 -8.55 -7.44
N VAL A 52 -20.71 -9.62 -8.18
CA VAL A 52 -20.04 -10.92 -8.06
C VAL A 52 -18.56 -10.90 -8.50
N VAL A 53 -18.18 -9.99 -9.39
CA VAL A 53 -16.80 -9.84 -9.86
C VAL A 53 -15.95 -9.19 -8.77
N GLU A 54 -16.47 -8.14 -8.14
CA GLU A 54 -15.81 -7.48 -7.02
C GLU A 54 -15.74 -8.39 -5.79
N ALA A 55 -16.79 -9.17 -5.51
CA ALA A 55 -16.77 -10.23 -4.50
C ALA A 55 -15.63 -11.23 -4.74
N ALA A 56 -15.44 -11.68 -5.97
CA ALA A 56 -14.34 -12.58 -6.32
C ALA A 56 -12.97 -11.91 -6.14
N SER A 57 -12.83 -10.64 -6.55
CA SER A 57 -11.62 -9.83 -6.35
C SER A 57 -11.27 -9.68 -4.86
N ILE A 58 -12.25 -9.40 -4.00
CA ILE A 58 -12.05 -9.27 -2.55
C ILE A 58 -11.58 -10.60 -1.95
N ARG A 59 -12.22 -11.72 -2.30
CA ARG A 59 -11.79 -13.05 -1.82
C ARG A 59 -10.38 -13.42 -2.27
N ALA A 60 -10.03 -13.08 -3.51
CA ALA A 60 -8.67 -13.29 -4.01
C ALA A 60 -7.65 -12.43 -3.27
N GLN A 61 -8.00 -11.17 -2.98
CA GLN A 61 -7.14 -10.26 -2.21
C GLN A 61 -6.97 -10.75 -0.77
N ALA A 62 -8.03 -11.20 -0.11
CA ALA A 62 -7.95 -11.77 1.23
C ALA A 62 -6.98 -12.96 1.29
N ARG A 63 -7.10 -13.92 0.35
CA ARG A 63 -6.15 -15.05 0.25
C ARG A 63 -4.70 -14.60 0.01
N MET A 64 -4.49 -13.58 -0.81
CA MET A 64 -3.15 -13.04 -1.03
C MET A 64 -2.61 -12.28 0.19
N TYR A 65 -3.47 -11.81 1.07
CA TYR A 65 -3.09 -11.03 2.26
C TYR A 65 -2.92 -11.90 3.51
N GLU A 66 -3.31 -13.19 3.48
CA GLU A 66 -3.02 -14.18 4.55
C GLU A 66 -1.51 -14.28 4.89
N ARG A 67 -0.64 -13.92 3.95
CA ARG A 67 0.84 -13.89 4.10
C ARG A 67 1.40 -12.58 4.65
N ILE A 68 0.58 -11.55 4.87
CA ILE A 68 1.06 -10.27 5.44
C ILE A 68 1.66 -10.45 6.84
N PRO A 69 1.06 -11.24 7.77
CA PRO A 69 1.67 -11.50 9.08
C PRO A 69 3.05 -12.15 8.96
N GLU A 70 3.20 -13.11 8.05
CA GLU A 70 4.48 -13.77 7.78
C GLU A 70 5.51 -12.78 7.19
N LEU A 71 5.10 -11.94 6.24
CA LEU A 71 5.97 -10.87 5.70
C LEU A 71 6.48 -9.94 6.80
N ARG A 72 5.63 -9.57 7.77
CA ARG A 72 6.06 -8.76 8.92
C ARG A 72 7.09 -9.49 9.79
N ALA A 73 6.93 -10.81 9.97
CA ALA A 73 7.84 -11.63 10.76
C ALA A 73 9.18 -11.91 10.06
N LEU A 74 9.19 -11.93 8.71
CA LEU A 74 10.38 -12.12 7.88
C LEU A 74 11.13 -10.82 7.59
N MET A 75 10.72 -9.69 8.16
CA MET A 75 11.38 -8.40 7.93
C MET A 75 12.87 -8.52 8.31
N PRO A 76 13.81 -8.29 7.37
CA PRO A 76 15.23 -8.39 7.70
C PRO A 76 15.65 -7.26 8.63
N ASP A 77 16.34 -7.60 9.73
CA ASP A 77 16.94 -6.61 10.64
C ASP A 77 18.15 -5.90 9.98
N ASP A 78 18.87 -6.63 9.12
CA ASP A 78 20.06 -6.19 8.41
C ASP A 78 19.92 -6.43 6.89
N ASN A 79 20.76 -5.77 6.09
CA ASN A 79 20.84 -5.98 4.63
C ASN A 79 21.61 -7.28 4.26
N ASP A 80 21.48 -8.35 5.05
CA ASP A 80 22.08 -9.63 4.72
C ASP A 80 21.42 -10.23 3.48
N LEU A 81 22.24 -10.63 2.50
CA LEU A 81 21.79 -11.23 1.25
C LEU A 81 21.00 -12.53 1.49
N GLY A 82 21.37 -13.29 2.53
CA GLY A 82 20.68 -14.53 2.91
C GLY A 82 19.24 -14.31 3.37
N ALA A 83 18.98 -13.20 4.05
CA ALA A 83 17.63 -12.81 4.50
C ALA A 83 16.77 -12.21 3.38
N MET A 84 17.37 -11.83 2.23
CA MET A 84 16.63 -11.19 1.14
C MET A 84 15.64 -12.12 0.46
N GLU A 85 16.03 -13.34 0.11
CA GLU A 85 15.17 -14.26 -0.65
C GLU A 85 13.87 -14.61 0.11
N PRO A 86 13.92 -15.05 1.39
CA PRO A 86 12.72 -15.37 2.15
C PRO A 86 11.74 -14.20 2.24
N PHE A 87 12.23 -12.95 2.23
CA PHE A 87 11.41 -11.76 2.36
C PHE A 87 10.91 -11.19 1.03
N LEU A 88 11.81 -11.00 0.04
CA LEU A 88 11.47 -10.35 -1.22
C LEU A 88 10.57 -11.20 -2.10
N ALA A 89 10.74 -12.52 -2.13
CA ALA A 89 9.91 -13.39 -2.97
C ALA A 89 8.41 -13.30 -2.63
N PRO A 90 7.98 -13.46 -1.36
CA PRO A 90 6.58 -13.27 -1.01
C PRO A 90 6.12 -11.81 -1.18
N LEU A 91 6.98 -10.82 -0.91
CA LEU A 91 6.64 -9.40 -1.08
C LEU A 91 6.33 -9.10 -2.55
N VAL A 92 7.22 -9.48 -3.47
CA VAL A 92 7.02 -9.35 -4.93
C VAL A 92 5.73 -10.02 -5.37
N THR A 93 5.37 -11.16 -4.80
CA THR A 93 4.15 -11.88 -5.17
C THR A 93 2.89 -11.11 -4.80
N VAL A 94 2.81 -10.54 -3.59
CA VAL A 94 1.66 -9.69 -3.19
C VAL A 94 1.64 -8.42 -4.04
N SER A 95 2.80 -7.81 -4.27
CA SER A 95 2.94 -6.62 -5.13
C SER A 95 2.45 -6.89 -6.55
N ALA A 96 2.80 -8.04 -7.14
CA ALA A 96 2.37 -8.44 -8.47
C ALA A 96 0.85 -8.59 -8.56
N PHE A 97 0.22 -9.15 -7.52
CA PHE A 97 -1.23 -9.25 -7.42
C PHE A 97 -1.89 -7.86 -7.38
N ASP A 98 -1.42 -6.99 -6.49
CA ASP A 98 -2.01 -5.65 -6.28
C ASP A 98 -1.85 -4.73 -7.50
N LEU A 99 -0.66 -4.72 -8.11
CA LEU A 99 -0.41 -3.98 -9.35
C LEU A 99 -1.28 -4.52 -10.49
N GLY A 100 -1.51 -5.84 -10.52
CA GLY A 100 -2.38 -6.52 -11.47
C GLY A 100 -3.86 -6.09 -11.39
N GLN A 101 -4.31 -5.56 -10.25
CA GLN A 101 -5.67 -5.01 -10.14
C GLN A 101 -5.84 -3.68 -10.90
N GLY A 102 -4.75 -3.07 -11.36
CA GLY A 102 -4.78 -1.83 -12.15
C GLY A 102 -5.26 -0.60 -11.37
N ARG A 103 -5.25 -0.66 -10.03
CA ARG A 103 -5.70 0.45 -9.16
C ARG A 103 -4.55 1.19 -8.48
N LEU A 104 -3.42 0.52 -8.26
CA LEU A 104 -2.17 1.12 -7.82
C LEU A 104 -1.31 1.40 -9.06
N THR A 105 -1.38 2.62 -9.60
CA THR A 105 -0.75 2.96 -10.89
C THR A 105 0.49 3.84 -10.78
N SER A 106 1.06 3.94 -9.57
CA SER A 106 2.31 4.64 -9.29
C SER A 106 3.05 4.02 -8.11
N PHE A 107 4.37 4.25 -8.04
CA PHE A 107 5.19 3.89 -6.90
C PHE A 107 4.72 4.55 -5.60
N SER A 108 4.25 5.81 -5.66
CA SER A 108 3.73 6.51 -4.47
C SER A 108 2.47 5.83 -3.90
N ALA A 109 1.51 5.44 -4.73
CA ALA A 109 0.31 4.75 -4.30
C ALA A 109 0.62 3.34 -3.74
N TYR A 110 1.54 2.64 -4.39
CA TYR A 110 2.06 1.37 -3.92
C TYR A 110 2.75 1.52 -2.56
N ARG A 111 3.71 2.45 -2.43
CA ARG A 111 4.43 2.71 -1.18
C ARG A 111 3.48 3.06 -0.06
N PHE A 112 2.52 3.96 -0.32
CA PHE A 112 1.53 4.40 0.65
C PHE A 112 0.73 3.22 1.23
N LEU A 113 0.31 2.27 0.39
CA LEU A 113 -0.39 1.07 0.88
C LEU A 113 0.53 0.17 1.69
N TYR A 114 1.71 -0.16 1.16
CA TYR A 114 2.55 -1.21 1.74
C TYR A 114 3.19 -0.80 3.06
N GLU A 115 3.56 0.47 3.23
CA GLU A 115 4.07 0.96 4.52
C GLU A 115 3.01 0.87 5.62
N ARG A 116 1.71 0.91 5.27
CA ARG A 116 0.59 0.76 6.21
C ARG A 116 0.23 -0.70 6.46
N LEU A 117 0.40 -1.56 5.46
CA LEU A 117 0.17 -3.00 5.61
C LEU A 117 1.29 -3.68 6.38
N ILE A 118 2.55 -3.23 6.26
CA ILE A 118 3.70 -3.96 6.81
C ILE A 118 4.38 -3.17 7.93
N GLY A 119 4.62 -1.88 7.72
CA GLY A 119 5.35 -1.00 8.64
C GLY A 119 6.34 -0.09 7.89
N ALA A 120 6.89 0.90 8.57
CA ALA A 120 7.89 1.81 8.00
C ALA A 120 9.17 1.11 7.52
N GLU A 121 9.53 0.00 8.17
CA GLU A 121 10.74 -0.79 7.97
C GLU A 121 10.79 -1.42 6.57
N VAL A 122 9.64 -1.61 5.92
CA VAL A 122 9.58 -2.16 4.56
C VAL A 122 10.09 -1.20 3.48
N ARG A 123 10.12 0.11 3.75
CA ARG A 123 10.38 1.16 2.74
C ARG A 123 11.65 0.94 1.90
N PRO A 124 12.81 0.53 2.46
CA PRO A 124 14.00 0.22 1.66
C PRO A 124 13.82 -0.90 0.65
N TRP A 125 12.90 -1.83 0.91
CA TRP A 125 12.63 -3.01 0.09
C TRP A 125 11.60 -2.75 -1.01
N LEU A 126 10.77 -1.71 -0.84
CA LEU A 126 9.68 -1.39 -1.75
C LEU A 126 10.13 -1.05 -3.17
N PRO A 127 11.22 -0.30 -3.43
CA PRO A 127 11.71 -0.08 -4.79
C PRO A 127 11.99 -1.38 -5.54
N SER A 128 12.74 -2.31 -4.94
CA SER A 128 13.09 -3.60 -5.56
C SER A 128 11.86 -4.47 -5.81
N ALA A 129 10.97 -4.57 -4.82
CA ALA A 129 9.73 -5.32 -4.96
C ALA A 129 8.81 -4.73 -6.04
N PHE A 130 8.68 -3.39 -6.06
CA PHE A 130 7.88 -2.67 -7.05
C PHE A 130 8.43 -2.86 -8.46
N CYS A 131 9.73 -2.63 -8.68
CA CYS A 131 10.34 -2.78 -10.00
C CYS A 131 10.21 -4.22 -10.52
N SER A 132 10.43 -5.21 -9.66
CA SER A 132 10.25 -6.62 -10.01
C SER A 132 8.80 -6.90 -10.42
N ALA A 133 7.84 -6.56 -9.56
CA ALA A 133 6.42 -6.81 -9.81
C ALA A 133 5.87 -6.03 -11.01
N ALA A 134 6.30 -4.77 -11.19
CA ALA A 134 5.90 -3.93 -12.31
C ALA A 134 6.46 -4.39 -13.66
N ALA A 135 7.53 -5.17 -13.68
CA ALA A 135 8.12 -5.70 -14.90
C ALA A 135 7.53 -7.05 -15.36
N LEU A 136 6.80 -7.76 -14.49
CA LEU A 136 6.30 -9.11 -14.73
C LEU A 136 5.35 -9.21 -15.93
N PRO A 137 5.37 -10.35 -16.67
CA PRO A 137 4.71 -10.49 -17.96
C PRO A 137 3.17 -10.55 -17.89
N HIS A 138 2.57 -10.77 -16.71
CA HIS A 138 1.12 -10.77 -16.55
C HIS A 138 0.52 -9.36 -16.68
N LEU A 139 1.33 -8.31 -16.55
CA LEU A 139 0.91 -6.92 -16.73
C LEU A 139 1.00 -6.50 -18.20
N HIS A 140 -0.03 -5.79 -18.68
CA HIS A 140 -0.02 -5.18 -20.00
C HIS A 140 1.21 -4.26 -20.18
N PRO A 141 1.93 -4.28 -21.32
CA PRO A 141 3.13 -3.47 -21.54
C PRO A 141 2.97 -1.98 -21.22
N ASP A 142 1.81 -1.38 -21.53
CA ASP A 142 1.56 0.04 -21.22
C ASP A 142 1.45 0.31 -19.73
N LEU A 143 0.86 -0.62 -18.96
CA LEU A 143 0.81 -0.51 -17.51
C LEU A 143 2.22 -0.66 -16.92
N ARG A 144 3.02 -1.61 -17.42
CA ARG A 144 4.42 -1.78 -17.00
C ARG A 144 5.23 -0.50 -17.21
N ARG A 145 5.12 0.09 -18.42
CA ARG A 145 5.76 1.38 -18.75
C ARG A 145 5.35 2.46 -17.75
N LYS A 146 4.04 2.64 -17.54
CA LYS A 146 3.52 3.66 -16.62
C LYS A 146 4.03 3.46 -15.19
N LEU A 147 4.03 2.22 -14.70
CA LEU A 147 4.52 1.89 -13.36
C LEU A 147 6.01 2.17 -13.23
N LEU A 148 6.84 1.65 -14.14
CA LEU A 148 8.30 1.81 -14.08
C LEU A 148 8.74 3.27 -14.26
N GLN A 149 7.98 4.09 -14.99
CA GLN A 149 8.22 5.54 -15.10
C GLN A 149 7.76 6.34 -13.87
N SER A 150 7.04 5.73 -12.93
CA SER A 150 6.48 6.42 -11.77
C SER A 150 7.38 6.43 -10.53
N ILE A 151 8.41 5.59 -10.50
CA ILE A 151 9.44 5.63 -9.46
C ILE A 151 10.52 6.63 -9.89
N SER A 152 10.90 7.54 -9.00
CA SER A 152 12.00 8.47 -9.25
C SER A 152 13.34 7.82 -8.96
N GLU A 153 14.40 8.29 -9.61
CA GLU A 153 15.77 7.92 -9.29
C GLU A 153 16.06 8.12 -7.79
N ALA A 154 15.71 9.29 -7.25
CA ALA A 154 15.89 9.61 -5.84
C ALA A 154 15.20 8.62 -4.89
N ALA A 155 14.06 8.03 -5.27
CA ALA A 155 13.42 6.99 -4.48
C ALA A 155 14.13 5.62 -4.64
N ALA A 156 14.55 5.27 -5.86
CA ALA A 156 15.26 4.03 -6.13
C ALA A 156 16.67 4.00 -5.51
N THR A 157 17.31 5.16 -5.37
CA THR A 157 18.69 5.32 -4.86
C THR A 157 18.74 6.05 -3.53
N ALA A 158 17.63 6.10 -2.79
CA ALA A 158 17.58 6.79 -1.50
C ALA A 158 18.64 6.21 -0.55
N SER A 159 19.52 7.06 -0.01
CA SER A 159 20.56 6.64 0.95
C SER A 159 19.98 6.19 2.30
N GLY A 160 18.70 6.46 2.55
CA GLY A 160 17.97 6.03 3.72
C GLY A 160 16.49 6.36 3.60
N TRP A 161 15.67 5.61 4.32
CA TRP A 161 14.24 5.83 4.44
C TRP A 161 13.89 6.26 5.87
N SER A 162 12.81 7.01 6.04
CA SER A 162 12.29 7.33 7.36
C SER A 162 11.91 6.03 8.09
N ASN A 163 12.27 5.90 9.37
CA ASN A 163 11.77 4.82 10.24
C ASN A 163 10.49 5.21 11.00
N ARG A 164 9.94 6.41 10.73
CA ARG A 164 8.70 6.85 11.39
C ARG A 164 7.51 6.07 10.84
N GLN A 165 6.74 5.44 11.73
CA GLN A 165 5.55 4.70 11.36
C GLN A 165 4.49 5.60 10.68
N PRO A 166 3.70 5.07 9.73
CA PRO A 166 2.58 5.82 9.16
C PRO A 166 1.60 6.25 10.25
N ALA A 167 1.08 7.48 10.16
CA ALA A 167 0.18 8.03 11.18
C ALA A 167 -1.28 8.14 10.68
N PHE A 168 -1.48 8.25 9.38
CA PHE A 168 -2.78 8.32 8.74
C PHE A 168 -3.16 6.99 8.09
N PHE A 169 -4.31 6.43 8.46
CA PHE A 169 -4.89 5.26 7.82
C PHE A 169 -6.29 5.59 7.29
N PRO A 170 -6.48 5.71 5.96
CA PRO A 170 -7.78 6.08 5.42
C PRO A 170 -8.81 4.98 5.70
N GLN A 171 -10.00 5.40 6.11
CA GLN A 171 -11.16 4.55 6.38
C GLN A 171 -12.21 4.73 5.28
N TRP A 172 -13.22 3.86 5.28
CA TRP A 172 -14.44 4.07 4.51
C TRP A 172 -15.07 5.42 4.89
N VAL A 173 -15.55 6.14 3.88
CA VAL A 173 -16.31 7.38 4.07
C VAL A 173 -17.63 7.17 3.36
N GLU A 174 -18.72 7.23 4.13
CA GLU A 174 -20.06 7.17 3.56
C GLU A 174 -20.27 8.33 2.59
N LYS A 175 -20.97 8.07 1.48
CA LYS A 175 -21.42 9.16 0.63
C LYS A 175 -22.41 9.97 1.45
N VAL A 176 -22.08 11.23 1.70
CA VAL A 176 -23.05 12.18 2.24
C VAL A 176 -24.17 12.29 1.21
N ASP A 177 -25.38 11.89 1.61
CA ASP A 177 -26.54 12.03 0.74
C ASP A 177 -26.84 13.52 0.58
N THR A 178 -26.52 14.07 -0.59
CA THR A 178 -26.73 15.49 -0.87
C THR A 178 -28.21 15.86 -0.90
N ALA A 179 -29.11 14.88 -1.00
CA ALA A 179 -30.55 15.09 -0.84
C ALA A 179 -30.95 15.37 0.61
N ALA A 180 -30.16 14.96 1.60
CA ALA A 180 -30.40 15.21 3.02
C ALA A 180 -29.86 16.57 3.52
N LEU A 181 -29.20 17.33 2.64
CA LEU A 181 -28.65 18.66 2.91
C LEU A 181 -29.54 19.79 2.39
N ASN A 182 -30.72 19.47 1.85
CA ASN A 182 -31.72 20.43 1.38
C ASN A 182 -33.01 20.35 2.21
#